data_AF-A0A540WZU3-F1
#
_entry.id   AF-A0A540WZU3-F1
#
_cell.length_a   1.000
_cell.length_b   1.000
_cell.length_c   1.000
_cell.angle_alpha   90.00
_cell.angle_beta   90.00
_cell.angle_gamma   90.00
#
_symmetry.space_group_name_H-M   'P 1'
#
loop_
_entity.id
_entity.type
_entity.pdbx_description
1 polymer ?
#
loop_
_entity_poly.entity_id
_entity_poly.type
_entity_poly.pdbx_seq_one_letter_code
_entity_poly.pdbx_strand_id
1 'polypeptide(L)'
;MDMGNGMKDKTGRRFRRPAALWLGLFPWVGCGQPTGAPGAQVSTVAALSGAQAQARIAAGDSHSLALRSDGTAWGWGYNAFGEVGDGITSKRSTPVPVPGLIGI
;
A
#
# COMPACT_ATOMS: atom_id res chain seq x y z
N MET A 1 27.21 16.64 -33.08
CA MET A 1 25.90 15.97 -33.22
C MET A 1 25.93 15.15 -34.48
N ASP A 2 25.94 13.83 -34.36
CA ASP A 2 25.12 12.95 -35.19
C ASP A 2 24.88 11.68 -34.36
N MET A 3 23.60 11.36 -34.18
CA MET A 3 23.06 10.27 -33.38
C MET A 3 22.56 9.21 -34.36
N GLY A 4 22.90 7.93 -34.16
CA GLY A 4 22.20 6.93 -34.97
C GLY A 4 22.69 5.49 -34.94
N ASN A 5 22.51 4.82 -33.80
CA ASN A 5 21.87 3.50 -33.71
C ASN A 5 22.38 2.32 -34.58
N GLY A 6 22.95 1.30 -33.93
CA GLY A 6 23.32 0.05 -34.60
C GLY A 6 23.64 -1.14 -33.70
N MET A 7 22.64 -1.58 -32.93
CA MET A 7 22.26 -2.98 -32.70
C MET A 7 23.31 -4.09 -32.43
N LYS A 8 23.08 -4.73 -31.26
CA LYS A 8 23.08 -6.19 -30.98
C LYS A 8 24.39 -6.81 -30.53
N ASP A 9 24.53 -6.95 -29.21
CA ASP A 9 25.28 -8.04 -28.61
C ASP A 9 24.56 -9.37 -28.89
N LYS A 10 25.18 -10.16 -29.77
CA LYS A 10 24.55 -11.34 -30.36
C LYS A 10 25.46 -12.54 -30.19
N THR A 11 25.90 -12.87 -28.99
CA THR A 11 26.72 -14.08 -28.82
C THR A 11 26.80 -14.58 -27.38
N GLY A 12 25.69 -15.21 -26.95
CA GLY A 12 25.66 -16.62 -26.53
C GLY A 12 26.95 -17.23 -25.98
N ARG A 13 27.53 -16.67 -24.92
CA ARG A 13 28.59 -17.35 -24.17
C ARG A 13 27.96 -18.15 -23.05
N ARG A 14 27.87 -19.44 -23.36
CA ARG A 14 27.26 -20.50 -22.56
C ARG A 14 27.79 -20.48 -21.13
N PHE A 15 26.85 -20.61 -20.19
CA PHE A 15 27.11 -21.16 -18.86
C PHE A 15 27.93 -22.44 -19.00
N ARG A 16 29.23 -22.34 -18.76
CA ARG A 16 30.11 -23.47 -18.47
C ARG A 16 30.84 -23.13 -17.18
N ARG A 17 30.14 -23.31 -16.06
CA ARG A 17 30.83 -23.59 -14.81
C ARG A 17 31.44 -24.97 -14.96
N PRO A 18 32.74 -25.13 -14.71
CA PRO A 18 33.05 -26.14 -13.72
C PRO A 18 34.22 -25.79 -12.79
N ALA A 19 34.03 -26.27 -11.57
CA ALA A 19 35.05 -26.79 -10.67
C ALA A 19 36.13 -25.81 -10.21
N ALA A 20 35.83 -25.17 -9.07
CA ALA A 20 36.83 -24.71 -8.13
C ALA A 20 37.71 -25.90 -7.72
N LEU A 21 38.97 -25.90 -8.18
CA LEU A 21 40.05 -26.65 -7.58
C LEU A 21 41.04 -25.64 -7.01
N TRP A 22 41.08 -25.66 -5.68
CA TRP A 22 41.99 -24.92 -4.81
C TRP A 22 43.45 -25.19 -5.17
N LEU A 23 44.27 -24.14 -5.20
CA LEU A 23 45.64 -24.06 -4.64
C LEU A 23 46.28 -22.74 -5.13
N GLY A 24 46.48 -21.79 -4.23
CA GLY A 24 47.28 -20.60 -4.54
C GLY A 24 46.88 -19.37 -3.75
N LEU A 25 47.52 -19.19 -2.61
CA LEU A 25 47.58 -17.94 -1.85
C LEU A 25 47.99 -16.80 -2.80
N PHE A 26 47.03 -15.96 -3.20
CA PHE A 26 47.29 -14.75 -3.98
C PHE A 26 47.19 -13.54 -3.03
N PRO A 27 48.31 -13.01 -2.49
CA PRO A 27 48.29 -11.87 -1.60
C PRO A 27 48.19 -10.61 -2.47
N TRP A 28 46.98 -10.11 -2.65
CA TRP A 28 46.79 -8.76 -3.15
C TRP A 28 46.04 -7.94 -2.10
N VAL A 29 46.82 -7.29 -1.24
CA VAL A 29 46.38 -6.09 -0.51
C VAL A 29 46.13 -5.02 -1.56
N GLY A 30 44.91 -4.50 -1.67
CA GLY A 30 44.64 -3.36 -2.55
C GLY A 30 43.18 -3.00 -2.76
N CYS A 31 42.60 -2.31 -1.77
CA CYS A 31 41.49 -1.35 -1.85
C CYS A 31 40.11 -1.80 -2.37
N GLY A 32 39.09 -1.66 -1.53
CA GLY A 32 37.73 -1.43 -2.02
C GLY A 32 36.65 -2.27 -1.36
N GLN A 33 36.45 -2.03 -0.07
CA GLN A 33 35.22 -2.32 0.67
C GLN A 33 33.97 -1.99 -0.17
N PRO A 34 33.02 -2.89 -0.43
CA PRO A 34 31.63 -2.48 -0.52
C PRO A 34 31.20 -2.12 0.91
N THR A 35 31.43 -0.86 1.25
CA THR A 35 30.78 -0.20 2.37
C THR A 35 29.27 -0.42 2.27
N GLY A 36 28.71 -0.99 3.33
CA GLY A 36 27.35 -0.71 3.75
C GLY A 36 26.24 -1.32 2.89
N ALA A 37 25.94 -2.59 3.15
CA ALA A 37 24.55 -2.97 3.30
C ALA A 37 24.47 -4.19 4.22
N PRO A 38 24.10 -4.03 5.50
CA PRO A 38 23.26 -5.04 6.12
C PRO A 38 21.93 -5.03 5.35
N GLY A 39 21.90 -5.70 4.21
CA GLY A 39 20.68 -6.11 3.54
C GLY A 39 20.07 -7.23 4.36
N ALA A 40 19.65 -6.88 5.58
CA ALA A 40 18.80 -7.70 6.39
C ALA A 40 17.66 -8.16 5.49
N GLN A 41 17.60 -9.46 5.23
CA GLN A 41 16.46 -10.11 4.57
C GLN A 41 15.32 -10.07 5.60
N VAL A 42 14.77 -8.88 5.83
CA VAL A 42 13.63 -8.69 6.70
C VAL A 42 12.41 -8.93 5.82
N SER A 43 11.99 -10.19 5.73
CA SER A 43 10.61 -10.52 5.37
C SER A 43 9.68 -10.24 6.55
N THR A 44 9.89 -9.13 7.25
CA THR A 44 8.75 -8.46 7.86
C THR A 44 8.26 -7.59 6.73
N VAL A 45 7.24 -8.07 6.02
CA VAL A 45 6.33 -7.12 5.38
C VAL A 45 5.98 -6.16 6.51
N ALA A 46 6.54 -4.94 6.48
CA ALA A 46 6.03 -3.85 7.29
C ALA A 46 4.54 -3.95 7.08
N ALA A 47 3.79 -4.28 8.14
CA ALA A 47 2.34 -4.40 8.05
C ALA A 47 1.94 -3.25 7.16
N LEU A 48 1.38 -3.57 5.99
CA LEU A 48 0.94 -2.52 5.09
C LEU A 48 0.21 -1.58 6.03
N SER A 49 0.45 -0.30 5.87
CA SER A 49 -0.42 0.72 6.42
C SER A 49 -1.91 0.48 6.04
N GLY A 50 -2.29 -0.62 5.37
CA GLY A 50 -3.27 -1.67 5.70
C GLY A 50 -4.40 -1.46 6.71
N ALA A 51 -4.38 -0.41 7.52
CA ALA A 51 -5.58 0.41 7.65
C ALA A 51 -5.60 1.38 6.45
N GLN A 52 -5.70 0.84 5.22
CA GLN A 52 -6.22 1.64 4.12
C GLN A 52 -7.54 2.16 4.66
N ALA A 53 -7.63 3.46 4.89
CA ALA A 53 -8.72 4.02 5.67
C ALA A 53 -10.01 3.80 4.88
N GLN A 54 -10.69 2.69 5.19
CA GLN A 54 -11.73 2.13 4.35
C GLN A 54 -13.04 2.71 4.83
N ALA A 55 -13.69 3.51 3.99
CA ALA A 55 -15.05 3.94 4.28
C ALA A 55 -15.94 2.70 4.43
N ARG A 56 -16.69 2.61 5.53
CA ARG A 56 -17.63 1.52 5.78
C ARG A 56 -19.03 2.03 5.49
N ILE A 57 -19.84 1.24 4.77
CA ILE A 57 -21.20 1.62 4.41
C ILE A 57 -22.14 0.53 4.92
N ALA A 58 -23.27 0.95 5.47
CA ALA A 58 -24.40 0.09 5.82
C ALA A 58 -25.67 0.62 5.16
N ALA A 59 -26.54 -0.28 4.72
CA ALA A 59 -27.83 0.06 4.12
C ALA A 59 -28.96 -0.61 4.92
N GLY A 60 -30.02 0.14 5.19
CA GLY A 60 -31.30 -0.38 5.64
C GLY A 60 -32.34 -0.33 4.51
N ASP A 61 -33.61 -0.63 4.81
CA ASP A 61 -34.68 -0.73 3.82
C ASP A 61 -34.87 0.55 2.98
N SER A 62 -34.69 1.72 3.60
CA SER A 62 -34.84 3.02 2.92
C SER A 62 -33.89 4.10 3.45
N HIS A 63 -32.84 3.70 4.17
CA HIS A 63 -31.81 4.60 4.70
C HIS A 63 -30.41 4.00 4.50
N SER A 64 -29.38 4.83 4.64
CA SER A 64 -27.98 4.43 4.50
C SER A 64 -27.11 5.19 5.49
N LEU A 65 -26.06 4.51 5.95
CA LEU A 65 -25.07 5.03 6.87
C LEU A 65 -23.68 4.84 6.27
N ALA A 66 -22.81 5.81 6.45
CA ALA A 66 -21.41 5.74 6.05
C ALA A 66 -20.50 6.20 7.18
N LEU A 67 -19.51 5.39 7.52
CA LEU A 67 -18.37 5.77 8.33
C LEU A 67 -17.21 6.09 7.41
N ARG A 68 -16.77 7.33 7.42
CA ARG A 68 -15.60 7.77 6.67
C ARG A 68 -14.32 7.36 7.38
N SER A 69 -13.24 7.32 6.61
CA SER A 69 -11.87 7.10 7.07
C SER A 69 -11.38 8.09 8.13
N ASP A 70 -11.97 9.28 8.17
CA ASP A 70 -11.67 10.34 9.14
C ASP A 70 -12.40 10.14 10.48
N GLY A 71 -13.10 9.00 10.66
CA GLY A 71 -13.84 8.67 11.86
C GLY A 71 -15.17 9.42 11.99
N THR A 72 -15.63 10.11 10.93
CA THR A 72 -16.95 10.77 10.93
C THR A 72 -18.03 9.86 10.37
N ALA A 73 -19.17 9.80 11.06
CA ALA A 73 -20.34 9.07 10.60
C ALA A 73 -21.34 10.00 9.89
N TRP A 74 -21.96 9.49 8.83
CA TRP A 74 -22.91 10.18 7.98
C TRP A 74 -24.11 9.28 7.71
N GLY A 75 -25.30 9.88 7.58
CA GLY A 75 -26.51 9.15 7.25
C GLY A 75 -27.41 9.89 6.27
N TRP A 76 -28.23 9.16 5.52
CA TRP A 76 -29.26 9.71 4.64
C TRP A 76 -30.38 8.69 4.40
N GLY A 77 -31.50 9.18 3.87
CA GLY A 77 -32.68 8.40 3.51
C GLY A 77 -33.88 8.67 4.41
N TYR A 78 -34.74 7.65 4.54
CA TYR A 78 -35.89 7.63 5.43
C TYR A 78 -35.42 7.77 6.89
N ASN A 79 -36.18 8.54 7.68
CA ASN A 79 -35.75 8.95 9.02
C ASN A 79 -36.93 9.07 10.01
N ALA A 80 -38.08 8.45 9.74
CA ALA A 80 -39.27 8.67 10.57
C ALA A 80 -39.09 8.16 12.02
N PHE A 81 -38.14 7.27 12.24
CA PHE A 81 -37.78 6.70 13.53
C PHE A 81 -36.40 7.17 14.04
N GLY A 82 -35.77 8.13 13.35
CA GLY A 82 -34.43 8.62 13.70
C GLY A 82 -33.27 7.76 13.17
N GLU A 83 -33.50 6.97 12.12
CA GLU A 83 -32.53 6.05 11.52
C GLU A 83 -31.23 6.75 11.04
N VAL A 84 -31.31 8.02 10.67
CA VAL A 84 -30.16 8.83 10.23
C VAL A 84 -29.30 9.28 11.41
N GLY A 85 -29.87 9.39 12.61
CA GLY A 85 -29.12 9.75 13.83
C GLY A 85 -28.76 11.23 13.97
N ASP A 86 -29.35 12.13 13.17
CA ASP A 86 -29.06 13.57 13.21
C ASP A 86 -29.85 14.35 14.29
N GLY A 87 -30.54 13.63 15.18
CA GLY A 87 -31.34 14.20 16.28
C GLY A 87 -32.72 14.70 15.87
N ILE A 88 -33.13 14.49 14.62
CA ILE A 88 -34.49 14.79 14.14
C ILE A 88 -35.09 13.56 13.44
N THR A 89 -36.37 13.64 13.08
CA THR A 89 -37.11 12.54 12.42
C THR A 89 -37.56 12.88 10.98
N SER A 90 -37.04 13.97 10.42
CA SER A 90 -37.33 14.36 9.04
C SER A 90 -36.42 13.62 8.07
N LYS A 91 -36.98 13.14 6.94
CA LYS A 91 -36.23 12.49 5.85
C LYS A 91 -35.05 13.36 5.40
N ARG A 92 -33.91 12.73 5.15
CA ARG A 92 -32.72 13.39 4.58
C ARG A 92 -32.45 12.84 3.18
N SER A 93 -32.60 13.68 2.16
CA SER A 93 -32.27 13.30 0.78
C SER A 93 -30.76 13.39 0.47
N THR A 94 -30.01 14.06 1.33
CA THR A 94 -28.56 14.23 1.23
C THR A 94 -27.87 13.68 2.48
N PRO A 95 -26.63 13.19 2.38
CA PRO A 95 -25.83 12.82 3.53
C PRO A 95 -25.73 13.96 4.54
N VAL A 96 -26.04 13.67 5.80
CA VAL A 96 -25.85 14.59 6.93
C VAL A 96 -24.93 13.93 7.96
N PRO A 97 -24.10 14.70 8.67
CA PRO A 97 -23.24 14.15 9.73
C PRO A 97 -24.08 13.72 10.93
N VAL A 98 -23.69 12.62 11.56
CA VAL A 98 -24.28 12.13 12.80
C VAL A 98 -23.55 12.77 13.98
N PRO A 99 -24.20 13.63 14.78
CA PRO A 99 -23.55 14.27 15.92
C PRO A 99 -23.07 13.25 16.94
N GLY A 100 -21.91 13.51 17.56
CA GLY A 100 -21.36 12.67 18.63
C GLY A 100 -20.61 11.41 18.17
N LEU A 101 -20.55 11.14 16.86
CA LEU A 101 -19.73 10.07 16.27
C LEU A 101 -18.51 10.66 15.56
N ILE A 102 -17.47 10.95 16.35
CA ILE A 102 -16.15 11.40 15.85
C ILE A 102 -15.04 10.49 16.38
N GLY A 103 -14.16 10.01 15.50
CA GLY A 103 -12.94 9.30 15.87
C GLY A 103 -13.10 7.83 16.29
N ILE A 104 -14.07 7.12 15.69
CA ILE A 104 -14.25 5.67 15.89
C ILE A 104 -13.46 4.81 14.91
#